data_AF-R4ITR0-F1
#
_entry.id   AF-R4ITR0-F1
#
_cell.length_a   1.000
_cell.length_b   1.000
_cell.length_c   1.000
_cell.angle_alpha   90.00
_cell.angle_beta   90.00
_cell.angle_gamma   90.00
#
_symmetry.space_group_name_H-M   'P 1'
#
loop_
_entity.id
_entity.type
_entity.pdbx_description
1 polymer ?
#
loop_
_entity_poly.entity_id
_entity_poly.type
_entity_poly.pdbx_seq_one_letter_code
_entity_poly.pdbx_strand_id
1 'polypeptide(L)'
;MNKGILRMKALLEHLACIAAVCALLLGLLFYLEHRKEAIAAVDDERHDRCLKEALSPPPPFKHSLDCVGWQRIRSDIPLPAQG
;
A
#
# COMPACT_ATOMS: atom_id res chain seq x y z
N MET A 1 -8.58 1.96 55.80
CA MET A 1 -8.84 2.55 54.46
C MET A 1 -7.70 2.14 53.55
N ASN A 2 -7.88 1.29 52.52
CA ASN A 2 -6.83 1.09 51.49
C ASN A 2 -7.21 0.19 50.29
N LYS A 3 -8.22 -0.70 50.40
CA LYS A 3 -8.57 -1.62 49.29
C LYS A 3 -9.20 -0.93 48.08
N GLY A 4 -9.95 0.15 48.27
CA GLY A 4 -10.61 0.89 47.17
C GLY A 4 -9.62 1.71 46.32
N ILE A 5 -8.63 2.35 46.97
CA ILE A 5 -7.61 3.16 46.30
C ILE A 5 -6.69 2.28 45.45
N LEU A 6 -6.33 1.09 45.96
CA LEU A 6 -5.51 0.13 45.23
C LEU A 6 -6.20 -0.38 43.95
N ARG A 7 -7.51 -0.66 44.03
CA ARG A 7 -8.31 -1.09 42.87
C ARG A 7 -8.48 0.02 41.83
N MET A 8 -8.68 1.27 42.25
CA MET A 8 -8.76 2.41 41.32
C MET A 8 -7.46 2.64 40.55
N LYS A 9 -6.29 2.50 41.21
CA LYS A 9 -4.99 2.59 40.51
C LYS A 9 -4.81 1.50 39.46
N ALA A 10 -5.12 0.25 39.80
CA ALA A 10 -5.02 -0.87 38.86
C ALA A 10 -5.94 -0.68 37.64
N LEU A 11 -7.17 -0.18 37.84
CA LEU A 11 -8.08 0.14 36.74
C LEU A 11 -7.55 1.27 35.86
N LEU A 12 -6.93 2.29 36.44
CA LEU A 12 -6.35 3.40 35.69
C LEU A 12 -5.16 2.94 34.83
N GLU A 13 -4.30 2.06 35.37
CA GLU A 13 -3.19 1.47 34.63
C GLU A 13 -3.67 0.62 33.46
N HIS A 14 -4.69 -0.22 33.67
CA HIS A 14 -5.29 -1.00 32.60
C HIS A 14 -5.91 -0.11 31.50
N LEU A 15 -6.63 0.94 31.88
CA LEU A 15 -7.19 1.90 30.92
C LEU A 15 -6.09 2.63 30.14
N ALA A 16 -4.99 3.01 30.81
CA ALA A 16 -3.85 3.63 30.16
C ALA A 16 -3.16 2.69 29.18
N CYS A 17 -2.98 1.41 29.54
CA CYS A 17 -2.46 0.39 28.63
C CYS A 17 -3.35 0.19 27.41
N ILE A 18 -4.67 0.08 27.61
CA ILE A 18 -5.63 -0.07 26.50
C ILE A 18 -5.58 1.16 25.59
N ALA A 19 -5.57 2.37 26.16
CA ALA A 19 -5.48 3.60 25.38
C ALA A 19 -4.18 3.69 24.57
N ALA A 20 -3.05 3.30 25.14
CA ALA A 20 -1.76 3.28 24.44
C ALA A 20 -1.75 2.29 23.27
N VAL A 21 -2.31 1.08 23.47
CA VAL A 21 -2.44 0.08 22.40
C VAL A 21 -3.37 0.58 21.30
N CYS A 22 -4.51 1.17 21.64
CA CYS A 22 -5.42 1.76 20.65
C CYS A 22 -4.74 2.90 19.85
N ALA A 23 -3.98 3.78 20.51
CA ALA A 23 -3.26 4.86 19.83
C ALA A 23 -2.21 4.32 18.84
N LEU A 24 -1.46 3.28 19.23
CA LEU A 24 -0.50 2.61 18.34
C LEU A 24 -1.19 1.97 17.13
N LEU A 25 -2.32 1.30 17.33
CA LEU A 25 -3.09 0.69 16.24
C LEU A 25 -3.64 1.73 15.27
N LEU A 26 -4.20 2.83 15.78
CA LEU A 26 -4.68 3.94 14.94
C LEU A 26 -3.54 4.57 14.14
N GLY A 27 -2.38 4.79 14.75
CA GLY A 27 -1.19 5.29 14.06
C GLY A 27 -0.72 4.34 12.95
N LEU A 28 -0.75 3.02 13.20
CA LEU A 28 -0.38 2.02 12.20
C LEU A 28 -1.38 2.00 11.04
N LEU A 29 -2.68 2.08 11.31
CA LEU A 29 -3.70 2.14 10.26
C LEU A 29 -3.50 3.37 9.37
N PHE A 30 -3.29 4.53 9.97
CA PHE A 30 -3.05 5.76 9.22
C PHE A 30 -1.78 5.67 8.38
N TYR A 31 -0.70 5.09 8.92
CA TYR A 31 0.53 4.85 8.17
C TYR A 31 0.32 3.92 6.97
N LEU A 32 -0.43 2.82 7.15
CA LEU A 32 -0.72 1.87 6.08
C LEU A 32 -1.61 2.50 5.00
N GLU A 33 -2.59 3.30 5.38
CA GLU A 33 -3.46 4.03 4.46
C GLU A 33 -2.65 5.03 3.64
N HIS A 34 -1.81 5.83 4.28
CA HIS A 34 -0.96 6.79 3.60
C HIS A 34 0.07 6.12 2.66
N ARG A 35 0.63 4.97 3.07
CA ARG A 35 1.49 4.16 2.20
C ARG A 35 0.74 3.64 0.98
N LYS A 36 -0.51 3.21 1.14
CA LYS A 36 -1.34 2.74 0.01
C LYS A 36 -1.61 3.87 -0.97
N GLU A 37 -1.96 5.06 -0.50
CA GLU A 37 -2.17 6.23 -1.36
C GLU A 37 -0.92 6.60 -2.14
N ALA A 38 0.25 6.62 -1.47
CA ALA A 38 1.53 6.91 -2.13
C ALA A 38 1.88 5.86 -3.20
N ILE A 39 1.64 4.58 -2.93
CA ILE A 39 1.88 3.51 -3.90
C ILE A 39 0.88 3.60 -5.06
N ALA A 40 -0.40 3.88 -4.79
CA ALA A 40 -1.42 4.04 -5.80
C ALA A 40 -1.13 5.20 -6.75
N ALA A 41 -0.67 6.34 -6.22
CA ALA A 41 -0.28 7.48 -7.05
C ALA A 41 0.88 7.15 -8.02
N VAL A 42 1.87 6.39 -7.54
CA VAL A 42 3.00 5.94 -8.38
C VAL A 42 2.55 4.90 -9.41
N ASP A 43 1.64 3.99 -9.04
CA ASP A 43 1.10 2.99 -9.97
C ASP A 43 0.20 3.64 -11.05
N ASP A 44 -0.58 4.65 -10.69
CA ASP A 44 -1.40 5.41 -11.65
C ASP A 44 -0.54 6.18 -12.65
N GLU A 45 0.55 6.82 -12.20
CA GLU A 45 1.48 7.49 -13.10
C GLU A 45 2.17 6.50 -14.04
N ARG A 46 2.56 5.33 -13.52
CA ARG A 46 3.10 4.23 -14.33
C ARG A 46 2.04 3.72 -15.31
N HIS A 47 0.78 3.60 -14.88
CA HIS A 47 -0.33 3.14 -15.68
C HIS A 47 -0.59 4.05 -16.89
N ASP A 48 -0.65 5.37 -16.68
CA ASP A 48 -0.87 6.34 -17.76
C ASP A 48 0.29 6.35 -18.78
N ARG A 49 1.53 6.26 -18.30
CA ARG A 49 2.72 6.15 -19.19
C ARG A 49 2.67 4.89 -20.05
N CYS A 50 2.41 3.74 -19.43
CA CYS A 50 2.38 2.47 -20.16
C CYS A 50 1.16 2.34 -21.08
N LEU A 51 0.03 2.95 -20.71
CA LEU A 51 -1.15 3.02 -21.58
C LEU A 51 -0.88 3.84 -22.83
N LYS A 52 -0.18 4.98 -22.71
CA LYS A 52 0.27 5.78 -23.86
C LYS A 52 1.21 5.00 -24.78
N GLU A 53 2.19 4.27 -24.21
CA GLU A 53 3.06 3.37 -25.00
C GLU A 53 2.28 2.24 -25.69
N ALA A 54 1.18 1.76 -25.11
CA ALA A 54 0.34 0.73 -25.72
C ALA A 54 -0.52 1.28 -26.87
N LEU A 55 -1.03 2.51 -26.74
CA LEU A 55 -1.88 3.15 -27.75
C LEU A 55 -1.08 3.71 -28.93
N SER A 56 0.10 4.25 -28.65
CA SER A 56 1.06 4.69 -29.67
C SER A 56 2.36 3.90 -29.50
N PRO A 57 2.46 2.69 -30.08
CA PRO A 57 3.63 1.85 -29.89
C PRO A 57 4.87 2.60 -30.39
N PRO A 58 5.89 2.78 -29.53
CA PRO A 58 7.15 3.35 -29.98
C PRO A 58 7.79 2.43 -31.04
N PRO A 59 8.77 2.93 -31.80
CA PRO A 59 9.50 2.11 -32.77
C PRO A 59 9.94 0.77 -32.14
N PRO A 60 9.99 -0.33 -32.91
CA PRO A 60 10.40 -1.63 -32.39
C PRO A 60 11.70 -1.48 -31.61
N PHE A 61 11.79 -2.15 -30.45
CA PHE A 61 12.88 -2.09 -29.46
C PHE A 61 12.89 -0.91 -28.47
N LYS A 62 11.85 -0.05 -28.42
CA LYS A 62 11.78 1.08 -27.47
C LYS A 62 10.76 0.94 -26.33
N HIS A 63 10.10 -0.20 -26.18
CA HIS A 63 9.27 -0.42 -25.00
C HIS A 63 10.13 -0.40 -23.73
N SER A 64 9.71 0.39 -22.73
CA SER A 64 10.38 0.32 -21.44
C SER A 64 10.13 -1.06 -20.82
N LEU A 65 11.18 -1.68 -20.26
CA LEU A 65 11.08 -2.97 -19.54
C LEU A 65 9.98 -2.93 -18.46
N ASP A 66 9.76 -1.75 -17.88
CA ASP A 66 8.70 -1.48 -16.91
C ASP A 66 7.29 -1.60 -17.51
N CYS A 67 7.06 -1.12 -18.73
CA CYS A 67 5.76 -1.23 -19.39
C CYS A 67 5.51 -2.63 -19.98
N VAL A 68 6.56 -3.36 -20.35
CA VAL A 68 6.46 -4.78 -20.71
C VAL A 68 5.99 -5.63 -19.52
N GLY A 69 6.57 -5.39 -18.33
CA GLY A 69 6.16 -6.06 -17.09
C GLY A 69 4.72 -5.70 -16.67
N TRP A 70 4.37 -4.42 -16.76
CA TRP A 70 2.99 -3.94 -16.52
C TRP A 70 1.99 -4.58 -17.48
N GLN A 71 2.33 -4.69 -18.77
CA GLN A 71 1.47 -5.30 -19.79
C GLN A 71 1.30 -6.80 -19.52
N ARG A 72 2.34 -7.53 -19.09
CA ARG A 72 2.23 -8.95 -18.71
C ARG A 72 1.28 -9.20 -17.53
N ILE A 73 1.19 -8.28 -16.58
CA ILE A 73 0.38 -8.48 -15.37
C ILE A 73 -1.10 -8.16 -15.64
N ARG A 74 -1.40 -7.22 -16.56
CA ARG A 74 -2.77 -6.79 -16.87
C ARG A 74 -3.35 -7.36 -18.15
N SER A 75 -2.53 -7.89 -19.05
CA SER A 75 -3.01 -8.44 -20.31
C SER A 75 -2.99 -9.96 -20.25
N ASP A 76 -4.15 -10.59 -20.36
CA ASP A 76 -4.31 -12.02 -20.68
C ASP A 76 -3.82 -12.34 -22.11
N ILE A 77 -2.91 -11.53 -22.65
CA ILE A 77 -2.39 -11.63 -24.01
C ILE A 77 -1.23 -12.63 -23.97
N PRO A 78 -1.35 -13.78 -24.65
CA PRO A 78 -0.31 -14.79 -24.66
C PRO A 78 0.98 -14.20 -25.24
N LEU A 79 2.11 -14.51 -24.60
CA LEU A 79 3.44 -14.10 -25.05
C LEU A 79 3.63 -14.48 -26.53
N PRO A 80 4.24 -13.61 -27.36
CA PRO A 80 4.71 -14.05 -28.67
C PRO A 80 5.73 -15.17 -28.44
N ALA A 81 5.57 -16.28 -29.17
CA ALA A 81 6.46 -17.41 -29.09
C ALA A 81 7.91 -16.93 -29.27
N GLN A 82 8.75 -17.18 -28.27
CA GLN A 82 10.19 -16.93 -28.38
C GLN A 82 10.70 -17.85 -29.50
N GLY A 83 11.10 -17.24 -30.62
CA GLY A 83 11.86 -17.89 -31.69
C GLY A 83 13.34 -17.82 -31.41
#